data_AF-A0A5C4RCM8-F1
#
_entry.id   AF-A0A5C4RCM8-F1
#
_cell.length_a   1.000
_cell.length_b   1.000
_cell.length_c   1.000
_cell.angle_alpha   90.00
_cell.angle_beta   90.00
_cell.angle_gamma   90.00
#
_symmetry.space_group_name_H-M   'P 1'
#
loop_
_entity.id
_entity.type
_entity.pdbx_description
1 polymer ?
#
loop_
_entity_poly.entity_id
_entity_poly.type
_entity_poly.pdbx_seq_one_letter_code
_entity_poly.pdbx_strand_id
1 'polypeptide(L)'
;MKKLILIGCLMAGMNINAVWANASQNLQERLGKVNSFHASFTQTVTSDDGATIQEGEGQLWVKRPNLFNWHMTSPDESVLVSDGKTLWFYNPFVEQVTANWLKDATGNTPFMLITRNDAKDWSQYKISQQGNDFELTPNNVTGNLKRFSITVMTDGTIQKFSAIEQDGQKSAYQLKGQQNTQVDAAKFSFTLPKGVTLDDQRQ
;
A
#
# COMPACT_ATOMS: atom_id res chain seq x y z
N MET A 1 5.99 56.15 49.91
CA MET A 1 6.54 54.78 49.78
C MET A 1 5.40 53.79 49.73
N LYS A 2 5.14 53.18 48.56
CA LYS A 2 4.55 51.84 48.36
C LYS A 2 4.47 51.62 46.83
N LYS A 3 5.38 50.78 46.33
CA LYS A 3 5.50 50.40 44.92
C LYS A 3 4.44 49.33 44.61
N LEU A 4 3.60 49.54 43.60
CA LEU A 4 2.82 48.47 42.99
C LEU A 4 3.56 48.02 41.73
N ILE A 5 4.04 46.77 41.76
CA ILE A 5 4.74 46.11 40.67
C ILE A 5 3.67 45.51 39.74
N LEU A 6 3.65 45.99 38.50
CA LEU A 6 2.87 45.42 37.40
C LEU A 6 3.58 44.14 36.94
N ILE A 7 3.01 42.98 37.23
CA ILE A 7 3.49 41.69 36.70
C ILE A 7 2.82 41.48 35.34
N GLY A 8 3.55 41.84 34.28
CA GLY A 8 3.28 41.36 32.93
C GLY A 8 4.12 40.12 32.68
N CYS A 9 3.49 38.95 32.60
CA CYS A 9 4.13 37.73 32.12
C CYS A 9 3.50 37.29 30.81
N LEU A 10 4.36 37.33 29.78
CA LEU A 10 4.24 36.78 28.43
C LEU A 10 3.32 35.56 28.32
N MET A 11 2.30 35.67 27.45
CA MET A 11 1.73 34.49 26.79
C MET A 11 2.73 34.02 25.72
N ALA A 12 3.54 33.01 26.05
CA ALA A 12 4.31 32.29 25.05
C ALA A 12 3.35 31.39 24.25
N GLY A 13 2.97 31.83 23.06
CA GLY A 13 2.28 30.99 22.09
C GLY A 13 3.19 29.84 21.67
N MET A 14 2.97 28.66 22.23
CA MET A 14 3.57 27.43 21.71
C MET A 14 2.98 27.17 20.33
N ASN A 15 3.72 27.59 19.31
CA ASN A 15 3.47 27.15 17.94
C ASN A 15 3.90 25.68 17.87
N ILE A 16 2.92 24.78 17.98
CA ILE A 16 3.13 23.35 17.75
C ILE A 16 3.32 23.20 16.24
N ASN A 17 4.56 23.32 15.76
CA ASN A 17 4.91 22.92 14.41
C ASN A 17 4.68 21.41 14.33
N ALA A 18 3.53 21.01 13.79
CA ALA A 18 3.27 19.62 13.48
C ALA A 18 4.40 19.12 12.56
N VAL A 19 5.08 18.09 13.01
CA VAL A 19 6.29 17.53 12.39
C VAL A 19 5.87 16.65 11.20
N TRP A 20 5.41 17.29 10.13
CA TRP A 20 4.90 16.59 8.93
C TRP A 20 6.00 15.88 8.13
N ALA A 21 7.25 16.37 8.19
CA ALA A 21 8.39 15.76 7.50
C ALA A 21 8.81 14.39 8.09
N ASN A 22 8.50 14.12 9.37
CA ASN A 22 8.93 12.90 10.05
C ASN A 22 8.10 11.68 9.64
N ALA A 23 6.78 11.83 9.43
CA ALA A 23 5.91 10.68 9.16
C ALA A 23 6.27 9.95 7.84
N SER A 24 6.49 10.72 6.75
CA SER A 24 6.87 10.14 5.45
C SER A 24 8.23 9.46 5.51
N GLN A 25 9.23 10.11 6.12
CA GLN A 25 10.55 9.54 6.29
C GLN A 25 10.50 8.29 7.17
N ASN A 26 9.76 8.32 8.28
CA ASN A 26 9.65 7.18 9.20
C ASN A 26 8.96 5.99 8.54
N LEU A 27 7.91 6.21 7.73
CA LEU A 27 7.28 5.15 6.94
C LEU A 27 8.30 4.52 5.97
N GLN A 28 9.02 5.34 5.22
CA GLN A 28 10.04 4.89 4.27
C GLN A 28 11.14 4.07 4.94
N GLU A 29 11.64 4.55 6.09
CA GLU A 29 12.65 3.86 6.89
C GLU A 29 12.14 2.50 7.38
N ARG A 30 10.90 2.43 7.90
CA ARG A 30 10.32 1.16 8.35
C ARG A 30 10.16 0.18 7.20
N LEU A 31 9.59 0.62 6.08
CA LEU A 31 9.43 -0.23 4.89
C LEU A 31 10.78 -0.67 4.31
N GLY A 32 11.82 0.15 4.42
CA GLY A 32 13.19 -0.13 3.95
C GLY A 32 13.95 -1.17 4.78
N LYS A 33 13.47 -1.53 5.99
CA LYS A 33 14.08 -2.59 6.82
C LYS A 33 13.85 -3.98 6.28
N VAL A 34 12.78 -4.17 5.51
CA VAL A 34 12.40 -5.45 4.92
C VAL A 34 12.41 -5.27 3.41
N ASN A 35 13.31 -5.91 2.68
CA ASN A 35 13.30 -5.83 1.21
C ASN A 35 12.66 -7.04 0.55
N SER A 36 12.43 -8.12 1.28
CA SER A 36 11.81 -9.34 0.78
C SER A 36 10.98 -9.96 1.89
N PHE A 37 9.73 -10.30 1.59
CA PHE A 37 8.88 -11.01 2.54
C PHE A 37 7.80 -11.85 1.86
N HIS A 38 7.26 -12.79 2.63
CA HIS A 38 6.05 -13.54 2.32
C HIS A 38 5.04 -13.39 3.46
N ALA A 39 3.75 -13.32 3.17
CA ALA A 39 2.69 -13.31 4.17
C ALA A 39 1.39 -13.90 3.58
N SER A 40 0.52 -14.42 4.44
CA SER A 40 -0.88 -14.61 4.07
C SER A 40 -1.67 -13.34 4.30
N PHE A 41 -2.80 -13.19 3.61
CA PHE A 41 -3.70 -12.06 3.82
C PHE A 41 -5.17 -12.47 3.82
N THR A 42 -5.99 -11.69 4.51
CA THR A 42 -7.44 -11.64 4.30
C THR A 42 -7.82 -10.27 3.77
N GLN A 43 -8.76 -10.21 2.83
CA GLN A 43 -9.34 -9.00 2.28
C GLN A 43 -10.81 -8.88 2.71
N THR A 44 -11.23 -7.66 2.99
CA THR A 44 -12.64 -7.28 3.09
C THR A 44 -12.87 -6.03 2.23
N VAL A 45 -13.84 -6.11 1.33
CA VAL A 45 -14.32 -4.99 0.51
C VAL A 45 -15.67 -4.54 1.06
N THR A 46 -15.81 -3.26 1.38
CA THR A 46 -17.06 -2.67 1.86
C THR A 46 -17.49 -1.50 0.98
N SER A 47 -18.79 -1.32 0.79
CA SER A 47 -19.37 -0.11 0.17
C SER A 47 -19.23 1.12 1.07
N ASP A 48 -19.64 2.27 0.56
CA ASP A 48 -19.61 3.56 1.24
C ASP A 48 -20.55 3.62 2.46
N ASP A 49 -21.66 2.88 2.43
CA ASP A 49 -22.59 2.68 3.55
C ASP A 49 -22.09 1.66 4.60
N GLY A 50 -20.96 1.01 4.33
CA GLY A 50 -20.32 0.04 5.23
C GLY A 50 -20.79 -1.41 5.06
N ALA A 51 -21.64 -1.72 4.09
CA ALA A 51 -22.01 -3.11 3.80
C ALA A 51 -20.83 -3.88 3.20
N THR A 52 -20.63 -5.13 3.63
CA THR A 52 -19.60 -6.02 3.04
C THR A 52 -20.04 -6.46 1.65
N ILE A 53 -19.25 -6.11 0.63
CA ILE A 53 -19.44 -6.54 -0.76
C ILE A 53 -18.79 -7.90 -0.99
N GLN A 54 -17.55 -8.06 -0.51
CA GLN A 54 -16.75 -9.24 -0.75
C GLN A 54 -15.74 -9.45 0.37
N GLU A 55 -15.46 -10.71 0.67
CA GLU A 55 -14.30 -11.11 1.47
C GLU A 55 -13.43 -12.04 0.64
N GLY A 56 -12.15 -12.14 0.98
CA GLY A 56 -11.23 -13.03 0.29
C GLY A 56 -9.99 -13.32 1.11
N GLU A 57 -9.20 -14.28 0.66
CA GLU A 57 -7.93 -14.63 1.27
C GLU A 57 -6.92 -15.12 0.25
N GLY A 58 -5.65 -14.99 0.60
CA GLY A 58 -4.59 -15.38 -0.30
C GLY A 58 -3.20 -15.25 0.30
N GLN A 59 -2.23 -15.25 -0.59
CA GLN A 59 -0.81 -15.20 -0.27
C GLN A 59 -0.15 -14.06 -1.03
N LEU A 60 0.81 -13.43 -0.37
CA LEU A 60 1.57 -12.32 -0.91
C LEU A 60 3.05 -12.61 -0.78
N TRP A 61 3.78 -12.40 -1.88
CA TRP A 61 5.23 -12.35 -1.92
C TRP A 61 5.66 -11.00 -2.44
N VAL A 62 6.66 -10.39 -1.80
CA VAL A 62 7.22 -9.10 -2.21
C VAL A 62 8.72 -9.19 -2.20
N LYS A 63 9.35 -8.62 -3.23
CA LYS A 63 10.77 -8.27 -3.24
C LYS A 63 10.94 -6.87 -3.82
N ARG A 64 11.43 -5.96 -3.01
CA ARG A 64 11.62 -4.56 -3.40
C ARG A 64 12.87 -4.39 -4.27
N PRO A 65 12.86 -3.43 -5.21
CA PRO A 65 11.67 -2.72 -5.68
C PRO A 65 10.86 -3.55 -6.68
N ASN A 66 9.57 -3.26 -6.80
CA ASN A 66 8.70 -3.63 -7.94
C ASN A 66 8.38 -5.12 -8.18
N LEU A 67 9.00 -6.08 -7.48
CA LEU A 67 8.66 -7.49 -7.65
C LEU A 67 7.63 -7.91 -6.62
N PHE A 68 6.55 -8.50 -7.08
CA PHE A 68 5.56 -9.08 -6.19
C PHE A 68 4.75 -10.17 -6.89
N ASN A 69 4.17 -11.03 -6.08
CA ASN A 69 3.17 -11.99 -6.51
C ASN A 69 2.05 -11.93 -5.47
N TRP A 70 0.88 -11.50 -5.94
CA TRP A 70 -0.33 -11.47 -5.17
C TRP A 70 -1.23 -12.57 -5.69
N HIS A 71 -1.49 -13.59 -4.88
CA HIS A 71 -2.29 -14.74 -5.25
C HIS A 71 -3.52 -14.80 -4.35
N MET A 72 -4.67 -14.39 -4.86
CA MET A 72 -5.96 -14.61 -4.22
C MET A 72 -6.36 -16.07 -4.47
N THR A 73 -6.71 -16.80 -3.41
CA THR A 73 -7.12 -18.20 -3.48
C THR A 73 -8.60 -18.43 -3.24
N SER A 74 -9.28 -17.47 -2.60
CA SER A 74 -10.70 -17.56 -2.27
C SER A 74 -11.32 -16.16 -2.20
N PRO A 75 -12.59 -15.98 -2.60
CA PRO A 75 -13.51 -16.98 -3.13
C PRO A 75 -13.20 -17.36 -4.58
N ASP A 76 -12.70 -16.40 -5.35
CA ASP A 76 -12.31 -16.58 -6.75
C ASP A 76 -10.79 -16.45 -6.87
N GLU A 77 -10.17 -17.44 -7.50
CA GLU A 77 -8.73 -17.42 -7.71
C GLU A 77 -8.33 -16.30 -8.68
N SER A 78 -7.31 -15.53 -8.33
CA SER A 78 -6.67 -14.59 -9.25
C SER A 78 -5.23 -14.36 -8.88
N VAL A 79 -4.40 -14.09 -9.88
CA VAL A 79 -2.96 -13.88 -9.69
C VAL A 79 -2.56 -12.55 -10.31
N LEU A 80 -1.90 -11.71 -9.53
CA LEU A 80 -1.27 -10.48 -9.99
C LEU A 80 0.25 -10.58 -9.74
N VAL A 81 1.02 -10.74 -10.81
CA VAL A 81 2.48 -10.89 -10.75
C VAL A 81 3.15 -9.70 -11.41
N SER A 82 4.14 -9.14 -10.73
CA SER A 82 5.08 -8.19 -11.33
C SER A 82 6.47 -8.79 -11.41
N ASP A 83 6.99 -8.85 -12.63
CA ASP A 83 8.39 -9.22 -12.92
C ASP A 83 9.35 -8.01 -12.89
N GLY A 84 8.84 -6.84 -12.50
CA GLY A 84 9.57 -5.58 -12.41
C GLY A 84 9.48 -4.74 -13.68
N LYS A 85 8.92 -5.28 -14.78
CA LYS A 85 8.67 -4.57 -16.04
C LYS A 85 7.24 -4.74 -16.51
N THR A 86 6.71 -5.96 -16.49
CA THR A 86 5.34 -6.30 -16.86
C THR A 86 4.54 -6.66 -15.62
N LEU A 87 3.32 -6.14 -15.58
CA LEU A 87 2.28 -6.53 -14.64
C LEU A 87 1.35 -7.53 -15.34
N TRP A 88 1.33 -8.74 -14.83
CA TRP A 88 0.51 -9.85 -15.32
C TRP A 88 -0.68 -10.02 -14.39
N PHE A 89 -1.89 -9.91 -14.93
CA PHE A 89 -3.11 -10.28 -14.22
C PHE A 89 -3.66 -11.54 -14.85
N TYR A 90 -3.84 -12.60 -14.07
CA TYR A 90 -4.39 -13.87 -14.51
C TYR A 90 -5.67 -14.18 -13.72
N ASN A 91 -6.74 -14.43 -14.46
CA ASN A 91 -7.98 -14.98 -13.93
C ASN A 91 -8.20 -16.39 -14.51
N PRO A 92 -7.99 -17.45 -13.70
CA PRO A 92 -8.20 -18.84 -14.13
C PRO A 92 -9.64 -19.14 -14.55
N PHE A 93 -10.64 -18.51 -13.93
CA PHE A 93 -12.06 -18.81 -14.18
C PHE A 93 -12.48 -18.50 -15.61
N VAL A 94 -11.95 -17.41 -16.17
CA VAL A 94 -12.21 -17.00 -17.56
C VAL A 94 -11.06 -17.35 -18.52
N GLU A 95 -10.05 -18.08 -18.05
CA GLU A 95 -8.87 -18.48 -18.82
C GLU A 95 -8.22 -17.30 -19.57
N GLN A 96 -8.07 -16.16 -18.89
CA GLN A 96 -7.52 -14.93 -19.48
C GLN A 96 -6.38 -14.35 -18.67
N VAL A 97 -5.32 -13.93 -19.37
CA VAL A 97 -4.20 -13.14 -18.85
C VAL A 97 -4.21 -11.77 -19.52
N THR A 98 -4.08 -10.72 -18.73
CA THR A 98 -3.80 -9.37 -19.22
C THR A 98 -2.38 -8.97 -18.86
N ALA A 99 -1.62 -8.44 -19.83
CA ALA A 99 -0.27 -7.94 -19.64
C ALA A 99 -0.22 -6.42 -19.83
N ASN A 100 0.25 -5.69 -18.81
CA ASN A 100 0.44 -4.24 -18.86
C ASN A 100 1.90 -3.88 -18.56
N TRP A 101 2.40 -2.75 -19.04
CA TRP A 101 3.66 -2.21 -18.53
C TRP A 101 3.48 -1.79 -17.07
N LEU A 102 4.39 -2.21 -16.20
CA LEU A 102 4.33 -1.89 -14.78
C LEU A 102 4.31 -0.36 -14.58
N LYS A 103 5.16 0.36 -15.31
CA LYS A 103 5.23 1.84 -15.27
C LYS A 103 3.85 2.51 -15.45
N ASP A 104 3.00 1.96 -16.30
CA ASP A 104 1.71 2.56 -16.66
C ASP A 104 0.61 2.15 -15.66
N ALA A 105 0.76 0.97 -15.04
CA ALA A 105 -0.12 0.49 -13.98
C ALA A 105 0.19 1.11 -12.59
N THR A 106 1.38 1.67 -12.40
CA THR A 106 1.86 2.13 -11.08
C THR A 106 1.17 3.38 -10.53
N GLY A 107 0.42 4.13 -11.34
CA GLY A 107 -0.07 5.45 -10.97
C GLY A 107 -1.13 5.50 -9.86
N ASN A 108 -1.86 4.40 -9.60
CA ASN A 108 -3.14 4.52 -8.88
C ASN A 108 -3.42 3.45 -7.80
N THR A 109 -2.52 2.51 -7.51
CA THR A 109 -2.79 1.47 -6.50
C THR A 109 -1.89 1.61 -5.27
N PRO A 110 -2.45 1.77 -4.06
CA PRO A 110 -1.63 1.98 -2.87
C PRO A 110 -0.66 0.86 -2.53
N PHE A 111 -0.96 -0.36 -2.97
CA PHE A 111 -0.04 -1.49 -2.82
C PHE A 111 1.28 -1.27 -3.58
N MET A 112 1.26 -0.58 -4.74
CA MET A 112 2.49 -0.26 -5.47
C MET A 112 3.39 0.70 -4.72
N LEU A 113 2.84 1.61 -3.91
CA LEU A 113 3.63 2.49 -3.05
C LEU A 113 4.45 1.66 -2.05
N ILE A 114 3.83 0.63 -1.48
CA ILE A 114 4.47 -0.28 -0.52
C ILE A 114 5.60 -1.07 -1.18
N THR A 115 5.41 -1.58 -2.40
CA THR A 115 6.40 -2.42 -3.10
C THR A 115 7.55 -1.63 -3.72
N ARG A 116 7.32 -0.36 -4.06
CA ARG A 116 8.35 0.56 -4.57
C ARG A 116 9.17 1.19 -3.45
N ASN A 117 8.51 1.70 -2.42
CA ASN A 117 9.09 2.50 -1.36
C ASN A 117 9.97 3.67 -1.89
N ASP A 118 9.47 4.41 -2.88
CA ASP A 118 10.21 5.50 -3.54
C ASP A 118 9.78 6.88 -3.00
N ALA A 119 10.76 7.70 -2.62
CA ALA A 119 10.54 9.04 -2.05
C ALA A 119 9.71 9.96 -2.95
N LYS A 120 9.83 9.85 -4.28
CA LYS A 120 9.05 10.65 -5.24
C LYS A 120 7.58 10.28 -5.19
N ASP A 121 7.26 9.00 -5.04
CA ASP A 121 5.87 8.55 -4.91
C ASP A 121 5.27 9.07 -3.60
N TRP A 122 5.99 8.92 -2.48
CA TRP A 122 5.52 9.40 -1.18
C TRP A 122 5.33 10.91 -1.12
N SER A 123 6.09 11.69 -1.89
CA SER A 123 5.94 13.15 -1.98
C SER A 123 4.60 13.61 -2.58
N GLN A 124 3.89 12.71 -3.27
CA GLN A 124 2.56 12.99 -3.82
C GLN A 124 1.44 12.91 -2.77
N TYR A 125 1.76 12.60 -1.51
CA TYR A 125 0.79 12.40 -0.44
C TYR A 125 1.09 13.27 0.77
N LYS A 126 0.03 13.73 1.44
CA LYS A 126 0.09 14.16 2.83
C LYS A 126 0.08 12.93 3.71
N ILE A 127 1.14 12.73 4.49
CA ILE A 127 1.32 11.57 5.37
C ILE A 127 1.23 12.02 6.83
N SER A 128 0.32 11.41 7.59
CA SER A 128 0.25 11.54 9.04
C SER A 128 0.59 10.21 9.70
N GLN A 129 1.03 10.26 10.96
CA GLN A 129 1.42 9.09 11.74
C GLN A 129 0.83 9.15 13.15
N GLN A 130 0.28 8.02 13.60
CA GLN A 130 -0.10 7.77 14.98
C GLN A 130 0.45 6.42 15.42
N GLY A 131 1.57 6.44 16.17
CA GLY A 131 2.25 5.21 16.58
C GLY A 131 2.79 4.42 15.37
N ASN A 132 2.16 3.28 15.08
CA ASN A 132 2.49 2.42 13.93
C ASN A 132 1.55 2.61 12.73
N ASP A 133 0.50 3.42 12.89
CA ASP A 133 -0.48 3.68 11.85
C ASP A 133 -0.08 4.92 11.06
N PHE A 134 -0.12 4.80 9.73
CA PHE A 134 0.15 5.88 8.79
C PHE A 134 -1.09 6.08 7.92
N GLU A 135 -1.48 7.32 7.72
CA GLU A 135 -2.54 7.71 6.79
C GLU A 135 -1.99 8.61 5.71
N LEU A 136 -2.34 8.29 4.46
CA LEU A 136 -1.89 8.96 3.26
C LEU A 136 -3.11 9.50 2.51
N THR A 137 -3.10 10.80 2.24
CA THR A 137 -4.10 11.47 1.40
C THR A 137 -3.39 12.08 0.19
N PRO A 138 -3.81 11.77 -1.05
CA PRO A 138 -3.22 12.37 -2.24
C PRO A 138 -3.24 13.90 -2.18
N ASN A 139 -2.15 14.54 -2.63
CA ASN A 139 -2.10 16.00 -2.76
C ASN A 139 -3.08 16.50 -3.84
N ASN A 140 -3.28 15.71 -4.90
CA ASN A 140 -4.17 15.99 -6.02
C ASN A 140 -5.17 14.85 -6.21
N VAL A 141 -6.42 15.18 -6.54
CA VAL A 141 -7.52 14.21 -6.70
C VAL A 141 -7.68 13.77 -8.16
N THR A 142 -6.58 13.45 -8.84
CA THR A 142 -6.60 13.05 -10.26
C THR A 142 -6.81 11.55 -10.46
N GLY A 143 -6.67 10.74 -9.40
CA GLY A 143 -6.87 9.30 -9.41
C GLY A 143 -8.08 8.86 -8.59
N ASN A 144 -8.37 7.56 -8.62
CA ASN A 144 -9.51 6.98 -7.91
C ASN A 144 -9.28 6.82 -6.39
N LEU A 145 -8.04 6.96 -5.92
CA LEU A 145 -7.73 6.83 -4.49
C LEU A 145 -8.16 8.10 -3.73
N LYS A 146 -8.92 7.93 -2.65
CA LYS A 146 -9.28 8.99 -1.70
C LYS A 146 -8.37 9.00 -0.49
N ARG A 147 -8.09 7.83 0.08
CA ARG A 147 -7.24 7.66 1.26
C ARG A 147 -6.58 6.29 1.25
N PHE A 148 -5.34 6.24 1.69
CA PHE A 148 -4.65 5.00 2.00
C PHE A 148 -4.23 4.99 3.46
N SER A 149 -4.32 3.83 4.11
CA SER A 149 -3.86 3.64 5.48
C SER A 149 -3.00 2.39 5.54
N ILE A 150 -1.93 2.42 6.35
CA ILE A 150 -1.05 1.28 6.55
C ILE A 150 -0.53 1.24 7.99
N THR A 151 -0.51 0.06 8.58
CA THR A 151 0.13 -0.18 9.88
C THR A 151 1.45 -0.88 9.66
N VAL A 152 2.56 -0.19 9.94
CA VAL A 152 3.92 -0.73 9.81
C VAL A 152 4.64 -0.66 11.15
N MET A 153 5.08 -1.81 11.64
CA MET A 153 5.84 -1.96 12.87
C MET A 153 7.24 -1.33 12.72
N THR A 154 7.90 -1.06 13.84
CA THR A 154 9.23 -0.44 13.84
C THR A 154 10.31 -1.32 13.22
N ASP A 155 10.11 -2.63 13.13
CA ASP A 155 10.99 -3.61 12.46
C ASP A 155 10.72 -3.74 10.94
N GLY A 156 9.70 -3.05 10.42
CA GLY A 156 9.28 -3.12 9.01
C GLY A 156 8.20 -4.17 8.71
N THR A 157 7.70 -4.88 9.72
CA THR A 157 6.56 -5.79 9.57
C THR A 157 5.29 -5.01 9.25
N ILE A 158 4.59 -5.38 8.19
CA ILE A 158 3.32 -4.76 7.78
C ILE A 158 2.19 -5.60 8.37
N GLN A 159 1.33 -4.99 9.18
CA GLN A 159 0.19 -5.70 9.77
C GLN A 159 -1.05 -5.61 8.89
N LYS A 160 -1.38 -4.43 8.41
CA LYS A 160 -2.59 -4.20 7.63
C LYS A 160 -2.46 -2.96 6.76
N PHE A 161 -3.27 -2.89 5.73
CA PHE A 161 -3.44 -1.69 4.93
C PHE A 161 -4.85 -1.61 4.34
N SER A 162 -5.28 -0.42 3.97
CA SER A 162 -6.56 -0.24 3.30
C SER A 162 -6.55 0.93 2.34
N ALA A 163 -7.26 0.80 1.23
CA ALA A 163 -7.56 1.86 0.29
C ALA A 163 -9.04 2.23 0.40
N ILE A 164 -9.34 3.52 0.41
CA ILE A 164 -10.69 4.05 0.22
C ILE A 164 -10.67 4.79 -1.11
N GLU A 165 -11.61 4.47 -1.99
CA GLU A 165 -11.77 5.07 -3.30
C GLU A 165 -12.67 6.33 -3.24
N GLN A 166 -12.77 7.08 -4.34
CA GLN A 166 -13.55 8.32 -4.38
C GLN A 166 -15.05 8.08 -4.19
N ASP A 167 -15.55 6.94 -4.68
CA ASP A 167 -16.93 6.50 -4.49
C ASP A 167 -17.22 6.01 -3.06
N GLY A 168 -16.20 5.93 -2.20
CA GLY A 168 -16.32 5.50 -0.80
C GLY A 168 -16.10 4.00 -0.60
N GLN A 169 -15.94 3.21 -1.67
CA GLN A 169 -15.59 1.80 -1.54
C GLN A 169 -14.26 1.65 -0.80
N LYS A 170 -14.21 0.71 0.14
CA LYS A 170 -13.02 0.44 0.95
C LYS A 170 -12.56 -1.00 0.76
N SER A 171 -11.32 -1.15 0.33
CA SER A 171 -10.61 -2.44 0.32
C SER A 171 -9.62 -2.48 1.49
N ALA A 172 -9.83 -3.38 2.44
CA ALA A 172 -8.97 -3.57 3.61
C ALA A 172 -8.29 -4.93 3.59
N TYR A 173 -7.00 -4.96 3.90
CA TYR A 173 -6.16 -6.15 3.91
C TYR A 173 -5.50 -6.30 5.28
N GLN A 174 -5.57 -7.50 5.84
CA GLN A 174 -4.88 -7.88 7.06
C GLN A 174 -3.84 -8.95 6.71
N LEU A 175 -2.56 -8.64 6.93
CA LEU A 175 -1.47 -9.60 6.76
C LEU A 175 -1.28 -10.42 8.03
N LYS A 176 -0.92 -11.69 7.85
CA LYS A 176 -0.58 -12.63 8.93
C LYS A 176 0.65 -13.44 8.54
N GLY A 177 1.42 -13.84 9.57
CA GLY A 177 2.57 -14.72 9.39
C GLY A 177 3.66 -14.14 8.48
N GLN A 178 3.88 -12.82 8.49
CA GLN A 178 4.92 -12.21 7.66
C GLN A 178 6.30 -12.79 7.99
N GLN A 179 6.95 -13.35 6.99
CA GLN A 179 8.31 -13.89 7.05
C GLN A 179 9.25 -13.00 6.22
N ASN A 180 10.21 -12.36 6.89
CA ASN A 180 11.17 -11.45 6.27
C ASN A 180 12.38 -12.22 5.72
N THR A 181 12.14 -13.13 4.77
CA THR A 181 13.14 -14.01 4.17
C THR A 181 13.32 -13.71 2.69
N GLN A 182 14.41 -14.22 2.11
CA GLN A 182 14.59 -14.19 0.67
C GLN A 182 13.53 -15.08 0.01
N VAL A 183 12.71 -14.47 -0.85
CA VAL A 183 11.74 -15.17 -1.69
C VAL A 183 12.44 -15.69 -2.94
N ASP A 184 12.08 -16.90 -3.36
CA ASP A 184 12.52 -17.49 -4.63
C ASP A 184 12.16 -16.57 -5.81
N ALA A 185 13.13 -16.32 -6.69
CA ALA A 185 12.93 -15.48 -7.87
C ALA A 185 11.82 -16.00 -8.80
N ALA A 186 11.58 -17.31 -8.82
CA ALA A 186 10.51 -17.93 -9.61
C ALA A 186 9.11 -17.44 -9.21
N LYS A 187 8.93 -16.92 -7.99
CA LYS A 187 7.64 -16.34 -7.56
C LYS A 187 7.29 -15.08 -8.34
N PHE A 188 8.27 -14.38 -8.90
CA PHE A 188 8.07 -13.10 -9.60
C PHE A 188 8.08 -13.24 -11.12
N SER A 189 8.17 -14.47 -11.64
CA SER A 189 8.03 -14.76 -13.07
C SER A 189 6.65 -15.32 -13.37
N PHE A 190 6.03 -14.84 -14.45
CA PHE A 190 4.77 -15.39 -14.95
C PHE A 190 5.01 -16.19 -16.23
N THR A 191 4.38 -17.35 -16.34
CA THR A 191 4.36 -18.15 -17.56
C THR A 191 2.92 -18.31 -18.00
N LEU A 192 2.62 -17.92 -19.25
CA LEU A 192 1.29 -18.06 -19.83
C LEU A 192 0.88 -19.54 -19.82
N PRO A 193 -0.19 -19.93 -19.11
CA PRO A 193 -0.64 -21.31 -19.12
C PRO A 193 -1.13 -21.73 -20.52
N LYS A 194 -0.98 -23.01 -20.84
CA LYS A 194 -1.44 -23.52 -22.14
C LYS A 194 -2.97 -23.38 -22.26
N GLY A 195 -3.43 -22.82 -23.37
CA GLY A 195 -4.86 -22.66 -23.66
C GLY A 195 -5.47 -21.34 -23.15
N VAL A 196 -4.74 -20.59 -22.33
CA VAL A 196 -5.19 -19.31 -21.78
C VAL A 196 -4.99 -18.18 -22.79
N THR A 197 -5.99 -17.33 -22.94
CA THR A 197 -5.96 -16.17 -23.84
C THR A 197 -5.09 -15.08 -23.24
N LEU A 198 -4.17 -14.52 -24.05
CA LEU A 198 -3.37 -13.37 -23.68
C LEU A 198 -3.96 -12.09 -24.32
N ASP A 199 -4.33 -11.15 -23.46
CA ASP A 199 -4.64 -9.78 -23.78
C ASP A 199 -3.43 -8.89 -23.47
N ASP A 200 -2.61 -8.61 -24.49
CA ASP A 200 -1.38 -7.84 -24.34
C ASP A 200 -1.62 -6.35 -24.61
N GLN A 201 -1.63 -5.56 -23.54
CA GLN A 201 -1.89 -4.11 -23.56
C GLN A 201 -0.59 -3.29 -23.59
N ARG A 202 0.57 -3.94 -23.76
CA ARG A 202 1.87 -3.25 -23.84
C ARG A 202 2.05 -2.62 -25.22
N GLN A 203 1.94 -1.29 -25.28
CA GLN A 203 2.25 -0.48 -26.47
C GLN A 203 3.62 0.19 -26.35
#